data_AF-A0A1S1Q2R2-F1
#
_entry.id   AF-A0A1S1Q2R2-F1
#
_cell.length_a   1.000
_cell.length_b   1.000
_cell.length_c   1.000
_cell.angle_alpha   90.00
_cell.angle_beta   90.00
_cell.angle_gamma   90.00
#
_symmetry.space_group_name_H-M   'P 1'
#
loop_
_entity.id
_entity.type
_entity.pdbx_description
1 polymer ?
#
loop_
_entity_poly.entity_id
_entity_poly.type
_entity_poly.pdbx_seq_one_letter_code
_entity_poly.pdbx_strand_id
1 'polypeptide(L)'
;MATYILCHRHEPAECRFAFAAWRGFDSPLRHGRALASCGRNGQAADARHTIFWTVEAADASAALGYLPAYLTSRTEVVHVAEVPIP
;
A
#
# COMPACT_ATOMS: atom_id res chain seq x y z
N MET A 1 16.67 6.46 -8.73
CA MET A 1 15.68 5.64 -7.99
C MET A 1 14.71 5.08 -9.02
N ALA A 2 14.15 3.91 -8.74
CA ALA A 2 13.13 3.28 -9.59
C ALA A 2 11.74 3.48 -8.97
N THR A 3 10.71 3.44 -9.81
CA THR A 3 9.31 3.61 -9.38
C THR A 3 8.70 2.25 -9.09
N TYR A 4 8.05 2.14 -7.94
CA TYR A 4 7.38 0.93 -7.48
C TYR A 4 5.92 1.23 -7.12
N ILE A 5 5.04 0.28 -7.41
CA ILE A 5 3.70 0.23 -6.83
C ILE A 5 3.71 -0.80 -5.70
N LEU A 6 3.27 -0.37 -4.53
CA LEU A 6 3.02 -1.23 -3.38
C LEU A 6 1.54 -1.58 -3.33
N CYS A 7 1.21 -2.85 -3.48
CA CYS A 7 -0.16 -3.38 -3.47
C CYS A 7 -0.40 -4.18 -2.19
N HIS A 8 -0.96 -3.54 -1.16
CA HIS A 8 -1.28 -4.21 0.09
C HIS A 8 -2.71 -4.75 0.08
N ARG A 9 -2.92 -6.00 0.51
CA ARG A 9 -4.24 -6.62 0.61
C ARG A 9 -4.57 -7.05 2.04
N HIS A 10 -5.83 -6.86 2.45
CA HIS A 10 -6.34 -7.33 3.74
C HIS A 10 -7.85 -7.58 3.69
N GLU A 11 -8.37 -8.34 4.65
CA GLU A 11 -9.82 -8.56 4.78
C GLU A 11 -10.51 -7.31 5.36
N PRO A 12 -11.80 -7.05 5.06
CA PRO A 12 -12.50 -5.87 5.57
C PRO A 12 -12.41 -5.70 7.11
N ALA A 13 -12.45 -6.80 7.85
CA ALA A 13 -12.30 -6.81 9.31
C ALA A 13 -10.92 -6.33 9.81
N GLU A 14 -9.92 -6.32 8.93
CA GLU A 14 -8.54 -5.99 9.24
C GLU A 14 -8.16 -4.54 8.95
N CYS A 15 -9.06 -3.74 8.34
CA CYS A 15 -8.79 -2.33 8.01
C CYS A 15 -8.24 -1.56 9.20
N ARG A 16 -8.86 -1.69 10.38
CA ARG A 16 -8.43 -1.00 11.59
C ARG A 16 -6.98 -1.33 11.97
N PHE A 17 -6.55 -2.57 11.76
CA PHE A 17 -5.19 -3.00 12.07
C PHE A 17 -4.20 -2.48 11.03
N ALA A 18 -4.57 -2.50 9.75
CA ALA A 18 -3.77 -1.93 8.66
C ALA A 18 -3.48 -0.44 8.89
N PHE A 19 -4.47 0.34 9.34
CA PHE A 19 -4.28 1.76 9.67
C PHE A 19 -3.59 1.97 11.03
N ALA A 20 -3.90 1.16 12.04
CA ALA A 20 -3.25 1.27 13.35
C ALA A 20 -1.74 0.98 13.31
N ALA A 21 -1.29 0.12 12.38
CA ALA A 21 0.11 -0.22 12.19
C ALA A 21 1.01 0.98 11.88
N TRP A 22 0.44 2.10 11.39
CA TRP A 22 1.18 3.34 11.14
C TRP A 22 1.49 4.14 12.41
N ARG A 23 0.93 3.78 13.58
CA ARG A 23 1.17 4.52 14.82
C ARG A 23 2.62 4.34 15.26
N GLY A 24 3.38 5.43 15.33
CA GLY A 24 4.78 5.43 15.76
C GLY A 24 5.77 4.88 14.71
N PHE A 25 5.29 4.54 13.51
CA PHE A 25 6.16 4.14 12.41
C PHE A 25 6.60 5.39 11.63
N ASP A 26 7.91 5.58 11.51
CA ASP A 26 8.47 6.68 10.73
C ASP A 26 8.54 6.29 9.25
N SER A 27 7.81 7.01 8.42
CA SER A 27 7.75 6.75 6.98
C SER A 27 7.25 7.99 6.25
N PRO A 28 7.82 8.30 5.06
CA PRO A 28 7.33 9.40 4.23
C PRO A 28 5.89 9.18 3.73
N LEU A 29 5.37 7.95 3.79
CA LEU A 29 3.98 7.64 3.42
C LEU A 29 2.98 7.97 4.53
N ARG A 30 3.45 8.14 5.76
CA ARG A 30 2.58 8.46 6.90
C ARG A 30 2.02 9.87 6.75
N HIS A 31 0.75 10.05 7.10
CA HIS A 31 -0.01 11.30 6.87
C HIS A 31 -0.21 11.70 5.40
N GLY A 32 0.30 10.91 4.45
CA GLY A 32 0.04 11.07 3.03
C GLY A 32 -1.33 10.55 2.60
N ARG A 33 -1.56 10.56 1.29
CA ARG A 33 -2.77 10.02 0.67
C ARG A 33 -2.42 8.73 -0.07
N ALA A 34 -3.27 7.72 0.06
CA ALA A 34 -3.18 6.47 -0.68
C ALA A 34 -4.47 6.25 -1.47
N LEU A 35 -4.38 5.52 -2.57
CA LEU A 35 -5.56 5.00 -3.26
C LEU A 35 -5.97 3.71 -2.57
N ALA A 36 -7.24 3.56 -2.22
CA ALA A 36 -7.72 2.38 -1.50
C ALA A 36 -9.12 1.99 -1.92
N SER A 37 -9.40 0.69 -1.96
CA SER A 37 -10.76 0.18 -2.14
C SER A 37 -11.60 0.29 -0.86
N CYS A 38 -10.97 0.34 0.32
CA CYS A 38 -11.64 0.36 1.63
C CYS A 38 -12.60 1.55 1.83
N GLY A 39 -12.32 2.69 1.19
CA GLY A 39 -13.12 3.92 1.32
C GLY A 39 -14.39 3.94 0.47
N ARG A 40 -14.62 2.91 -0.36
CA ARG A 40 -15.86 2.74 -1.11
C ARG A 40 -16.92 2.19 -0.17
N ASN A 41 -17.71 3.09 0.41
CA ASN A 41 -19.01 2.86 1.06
C ASN A 41 -19.69 1.50 0.77
N GLY A 42 -19.33 0.46 1.54
CA GLY A 42 -20.14 -0.74 1.76
C GLY A 42 -20.36 -1.70 0.58
N GLN A 43 -19.62 -1.58 -0.52
CA GLN A 43 -19.85 -2.41 -1.70
C GLN A 43 -18.80 -3.51 -1.85
N ALA A 44 -19.29 -4.73 -1.59
CA ALA A 44 -18.63 -6.02 -1.38
C ALA A 44 -18.06 -6.19 0.04
N ALA A 45 -18.93 -6.51 1.00
CA ALA A 45 -18.58 -7.00 2.34
C ALA A 45 -17.70 -8.28 2.32
N ASP A 46 -17.47 -8.84 1.13
CA ASP A 46 -16.86 -10.15 0.92
C ASP A 46 -15.59 -10.08 0.04
N ALA A 47 -15.23 -8.89 -0.47
CA ALA A 47 -14.04 -8.71 -1.30
C ALA A 47 -12.86 -8.19 -0.47
N ARG A 48 -11.70 -8.83 -0.62
CA ARG A 48 -10.43 -8.35 -0.07
C ARG A 48 -10.19 -6.89 -0.45
N HIS A 49 -9.87 -6.08 0.55
CA HIS A 49 -9.51 -4.70 0.35
C HIS A 49 -8.08 -4.58 -0.16
N THR A 50 -7.83 -3.55 -0.98
CA THR A 50 -6.49 -3.23 -1.48
C THR A 50 -6.17 -1.76 -1.24
N ILE A 51 -4.93 -1.48 -0.83
CA ILE A 51 -4.35 -0.14 -0.75
C ILE A 51 -3.14 -0.09 -1.66
N PHE A 52 -3.01 1.01 -2.40
CA PHE A 52 -1.96 1.26 -3.37
C PHE A 52 -1.15 2.49 -2.98
N TRP A 53 0.17 2.38 -3.10
CA TRP A 53 1.11 3.50 -3.05
C TRP A 53 2.03 3.45 -4.26
N THR A 54 2.33 4.60 -4.84
CA THR A 54 3.43 4.77 -5.80
C THR A 54 4.60 5.39 -5.06
N VAL A 55 5.77 4.76 -5.13
CA VAL A 55 6.96 5.18 -4.39
C VAL A 55 8.21 5.13 -5.24
N GLU A 56 9.17 5.99 -4.94
CA GLU A 56 10.52 5.90 -5.50
C GLU A 56 11.47 5.31 -4.47
N ALA A 57 12.25 4.30 -4.88
CA ALA A 57 13.20 3.62 -4.01
C ALA A 57 14.44 3.14 -4.77
N ALA A 58 15.47 2.72 -4.03
CA ALA A 58 16.68 2.14 -4.62
C ALA A 58 16.43 0.73 -5.18
N ASP A 59 15.61 -0.06 -4.49
CA ASP A 59 15.22 -1.42 -4.85
C ASP A 59 13.86 -1.78 -4.20
N ALA A 60 13.37 -3.00 -4.48
CA ALA A 60 12.10 -3.48 -3.95
C ALA A 60 12.06 -3.64 -2.43
N SER A 61 13.19 -3.95 -1.78
CA SER A 61 13.29 -4.07 -0.32
C SER A 61 13.17 -2.70 0.34
N ALA A 62 13.88 -1.70 -0.21
CA ALA A 62 13.77 -0.31 0.21
C ALA A 62 12.35 0.23 0.03
N ALA A 63 11.68 -0.10 -1.09
CA ALA A 63 10.29 0.27 -1.33
C ALA A 63 9.34 -0.34 -0.27
N LEU A 64 9.51 -1.63 0.04
CA LEU A 64 8.74 -2.31 1.07
C LEU A 64 9.01 -1.74 2.47
N GLY A 65 10.23 -1.25 2.71
CA GLY A 65 10.64 -0.58 3.94
C GLY A 65 9.90 0.71 4.27
N TYR A 66 9.16 1.30 3.32
CA TYR A 66 8.26 2.41 3.59
C TYR A 66 6.96 2.01 4.30
N LEU A 67 6.69 0.71 4.48
CA LEU A 67 5.50 0.21 5.15
C LEU A 67 5.80 -0.39 6.54
N PRO A 68 4.89 -0.22 7.52
CA PRO A 68 4.93 -0.97 8.77
C PRO A 68 4.94 -2.50 8.54
N ALA A 69 5.58 -3.24 9.46
CA ALA A 69 5.72 -4.71 9.37
C ALA A 69 4.39 -5.48 9.20
N TYR A 70 3.29 -4.99 9.78
CA TYR A 70 1.97 -5.59 9.61
C TYR A 70 1.51 -5.60 8.14
N LEU A 71 1.87 -4.56 7.38
CA LEU A 71 1.51 -4.42 5.97
C LEU A 71 2.46 -5.22 5.08
N THR A 72 3.77 -5.19 5.35
CA THR A 72 4.81 -5.75 4.47
C THR A 72 4.56 -7.21 4.11
N SER A 73 4.13 -8.03 5.08
CA SER A 73 3.83 -9.46 4.90
C SER A 73 2.76 -9.77 3.85
N ARG A 74 1.93 -8.79 3.48
CA ARG A 74 0.82 -8.92 2.52
C ARG A 74 0.85 -7.84 1.46
N THR A 75 2.04 -7.30 1.20
CA THR A 75 2.27 -6.31 0.16
C THR A 75 3.05 -6.94 -0.98
N GLU A 76 2.49 -6.87 -2.17
CA GLU A 76 3.21 -7.10 -3.40
C GLU A 76 3.93 -5.82 -3.82
N VAL A 77 5.19 -5.94 -4.26
CA VAL A 77 6.02 -4.83 -4.75
C VAL A 77 6.20 -5.00 -6.25
N VAL A 78 5.66 -4.08 -7.04
CA VAL A 78 5.71 -4.14 -8.50
C VAL A 78 6.62 -3.03 -9.01
N HIS A 79 7.71 -3.40 -9.69
CA HIS A 79 8.55 -2.44 -10.39
C HIS A 79 7.84 -1.96 -11.67
N VAL A 80 7.68 -0.66 -11.83
CA VAL A 80 6.89 -0.07 -12.93
C VAL A 80 7.66 1.05 -13.65
N ALA A 81 7.22 1.34 -14.87
CA ALA A 81 7.66 2.50 -15.63
C ALA A 81 6.43 3.14 -16.31
N GLU A 82 6.46 4.45 -16.51
CA GLU A 82 5.45 5.13 -17.33
C GLU A 82 5.63 4.74 -18.80
N VAL A 83 4.53 4.44 -19.48
CA VAL A 83 4.49 4.10 -20.90
C VAL A 83 3.41 4.93 -21.60
N PRO A 84 3.69 5.48 -22.80
CA PRO A 84 2.67 6.19 -23.56
C PRO A 84 1.61 5.23 -24.09
N ILE A 85 0.33 5.63 -24.02
CA ILE A 85 -0.80 4.89 -24.61
C ILE A 85 -1.19 5.56 -25.94
N PRO A 86 -1.35 4.80 -27.04
CA PRO A 86 -1.82 5.34 -28.33
C PRO A 86 -3.25 5.87 -28.31
#